data_AF-A0A959EM18-F1
#
_entry.id   AF-A0A959EM18-F1
#
_cell.length_a   1.000
_cell.length_b   1.000
_cell.length_c   1.000
_cell.angle_alpha   90.00
_cell.angle_beta   90.00
_cell.angle_gamma   90.00
#
_symmetry.space_group_name_H-M   'P 1'
#
loop_
_entity.id
_entity.type
_entity.pdbx_description
1 polymer ?
#
loop_
_entity_poly.entity_id
_entity_poly.type
_entity_poly.pdbx_seq_one_letter_code
_entity_poly.pdbx_strand_id
1 'polypeptide(L)' 'MSKKILVVCLGNACRSQMAEGYLRYYTNGFVPVASAGIRPGELHPL' A
#
# COMPACT_ATOMS: atom_id res chain seq x y z
N MET A 1 13.24 -1.39 17.01
CA MET A 1 12.56 -0.75 15.86
C MET A 1 11.40 -1.63 15.43
N SER A 2 10.20 -1.07 15.23
CA SER A 2 9.10 -1.83 14.62
C SER A 2 9.40 -2.03 13.13
N LYS A 3 9.19 -3.25 12.64
CA LYS A 3 9.27 -3.53 11.20
C LYS A 3 8.15 -2.76 10.49
N LYS A 4 8.44 -2.22 9.32
CA LYS A 4 7.50 -1.47 8.48
C LYS A 4 7.44 -2.11 7.10
N ILE A 5 6.29 -2.00 6.44
CA ILE A 5 6.10 -2.50 5.07
C ILE A 5 5.80 -1.31 4.16
N LEU A 6 6.54 -1.23 3.04
CA LEU A 6 6.28 -0.31 1.95
C LEU A 6 5.99 -1.13 0.68
N VAL A 7 4.81 -0.94 0.09
CA VAL A 7 4.43 -1.59 -1.17
C VAL A 7 4.59 -0.61 -2.33
N VAL A 8 5.40 -0.97 -3.33
CA VAL A 8 5.69 -0.08 -4.46
C VAL A 8 5.12 -0.65 -5.75
N CYS A 9 4.44 0.20 -6.53
CA CYS A 9 4.13 -0.08 -7.94
C CYS A 9 4.47 1.12 -8.83
N LEU A 10 4.08 1.07 -10.10
CA LEU A 10 4.29 2.21 -11.00
C LEU A 10 3.40 3.40 -10.62
N GLY A 11 2.08 3.20 -10.54
CA GLY A 11 1.10 4.30 -10.50
C GLY A 11 0.57 4.71 -9.12
N ASN A 12 0.90 3.97 -8.06
CA ASN A 12 0.16 4.03 -6.79
C ASN A 12 -1.37 4.06 -6.89
N ALA A 13 -1.92 3.45 -7.94
CA ALA A 13 -3.33 3.65 -8.35
C ALA A 13 -4.22 2.41 -8.16
N CYS A 14 -3.68 1.19 -8.27
CA CYS A 14 -4.45 -0.05 -8.07
C CYS A 14 -3.70 -1.03 -7.15
N ARG A 15 -2.66 -1.69 -7.67
CA ARG A 15 -2.00 -2.85 -7.02
C ARG A 15 -1.43 -2.53 -5.65
N SER A 16 -0.65 -1.45 -5.53
CA SER A 16 -0.03 -1.08 -4.26
C SER A 16 -1.05 -0.59 -3.22
N GLN A 17 -2.14 0.05 -3.67
CA GLN A 17 -3.25 0.48 -2.82
C GLN A 17 -4.05 -0.71 -2.27
N MET A 18 -4.42 -1.65 -3.14
CA MET A 18 -5.07 -2.91 -2.72
C MET A 18 -4.21 -3.68 -1.72
N ALA A 19 -2.90 -3.79 -1.99
CA ALA A 19 -1.97 -4.47 -1.10
C ALA A 19 -1.79 -3.75 0.25
N GLU A 20 -1.77 -2.42 0.28
CA GLU A 20 -1.76 -1.64 1.53
C GLU A 20 -3.00 -1.96 2.38
N GLY A 21 -4.20 -1.91 1.79
CA GLY A 21 -5.44 -2.24 2.48
C GLY A 21 -5.48 -3.68 2.99
N TYR A 22 -5.11 -4.64 2.14
CA TYR A 22 -5.02 -6.06 2.48
C TYR A 22 -4.08 -6.29 3.67
N LEU A 23 -2.85 -5.76 3.60
CA LEU A 23 -1.88 -5.94 4.67
C LEU A 23 -2.29 -5.24 5.95
N ARG A 24 -2.90 -4.05 5.89
CA ARG A 24 -3.46 -3.39 7.10
C ARG A 24 -4.50 -4.26 7.79
N TYR A 25 -5.39 -4.88 7.02
CA TYR A 25 -6.41 -5.80 7.54
C TYR A 25 -5.77 -7.02 8.23
N TYR A 26 -4.90 -7.75 7.53
CA TYR A 26 -4.32 -8.99 8.07
C TYR A 26 -3.28 -8.79 9.18
N THR A 27 -2.65 -7.61 9.24
CA THR A 27 -1.74 -7.27 10.33
C THR A 27 -2.45 -6.70 11.56
N ASN A 28 -3.79 -6.54 11.50
CA ASN A 28 -4.59 -5.92 12.54
C ASN A 28 -4.01 -4.58 13.05
N GLY A 29 -3.39 -3.82 12.15
CA GLY A 29 -2.72 -2.55 12.46
C GLY A 29 -1.41 -2.63 13.26
N PHE A 30 -0.94 -3.82 13.65
CA PHE A 30 0.29 -3.96 14.45
C PHE A 30 1.58 -3.65 13.67
N VAL A 31 1.51 -3.71 12.34
CA VAL A 31 2.63 -3.41 11.45
C VAL A 31 2.27 -2.15 10.66
N PRO A 32 3.09 -1.08 10.72
CA PRO A 32 2.89 0.08 9.86
C PRO A 32 3.04 -0.31 8.38
N VAL A 33 2.00 -0.06 7.59
CA VAL A 33 1.95 -0.33 6.14
C VAL A 33 1.65 0.97 5.37
N ALA A 34 2.41 1.20 4.31
CA ALA A 34 2.21 2.27 3.35
C ALA A 34 2.45 1.79 1.91
N SER A 35 2.01 2.57 0.93
CA SER A 35 2.20 2.34 -0.50
C SER A 35 2.74 3.58 -1.23
N ALA A 36 3.45 3.33 -2.33
CA ALA A 36 4.03 4.39 -3.17
C ALA A 36 4.04 4.02 -4.66
N GLY A 37 4.23 5.04 -5.49
CA GLY A 37 4.30 4.96 -6.94
C GLY A 37 5.53 5.67 -7.48
N ILE A 38 6.18 5.09 -8.49
CA ILE A 38 7.29 5.75 -9.22
C ILE A 38 6.75 6.91 -10.08
N ARG A 39 5.55 6.77 -10.62
CA ARG A 39 4.81 7.79 -11.39
C ARG A 39 3.35 7.79 -10.92
N PRO A 40 3.04 8.42 -9.77
CA PRO A 40 1.71 8.39 -9.19
C PRO A 40 0.63 8.90 -10.17
N GLY A 41 -0.50 8.20 -10.21
CA GLY A 41 -1.71 8.59 -10.93
C GLY A 41 -2.90 8.63 -9.98
N GLU A 42 -4.10 8.85 -10.52
CA GLU A 42 -5.33 8.83 -9.73
C GLU A 42 -5.67 7.42 -9.24
N LEU A 43 -6.32 7.33 -8.08
CA LEU A 43 -6.77 6.07 -7.53
C LEU A 43 -7.79 5.43 -8.48
N HIS A 44 -7.60 4.15 -8.75
CA HIS A 44 -8.55 3.39 -9.55
C HIS A 44 -9.87 3.23 -8.77
N PRO A 45 -11.02 3.60 -9.35
CA PRO A 45 -12.29 3.66 -8.63
C PRO A 45 -12.92 2.29 -8.33
N LEU A 46 -12.37 1.21 -8.87
CA LEU A 46 -12.82 -0.18 -8.67
C LEU A 46 -11.76 -1.01 -7.94
#